data_AF-A0AAN0LBX9-F1
#
_entry.id   AF-A0AAN0LBX9-F1
#
_cell.length_a   1.000
_cell.length_b   1.000
_cell.length_c   1.000
_cell.angle_alpha   90.00
_cell.angle_beta   90.00
_cell.angle_gamma   90.00
#
_symmetry.space_group_name_H-M   'P 1'
#
loop_
_entity.id
_entity.type
_entity.pdbx_description
1 polymer ?
#
loop_
_entity_poly.entity_id
_entity_poly.type
_entity_poly.pdbx_seq_one_letter_code
_entity_poly.pdbx_strand_id
1 'polypeptide(L)'
;MPYEKRPIDTGLAARTAEILAVPHMVCRRRDCRRRNACRWHFKSNREPCCLRNLTAEQRQAFDAVYEEARFAEGFLGSSSHFFEARDGERRMLDDVAIEIARTSPSRWRPEIWDAARRKREELLSSMD
;
A
#
# COMPACT_ATOMS: atom_id res chain seq x y z
N MET A 1 -20.37 -6.96 -16.83
CA MET A 1 -20.16 -5.56 -16.41
C MET A 1 -18.66 -5.31 -16.39
N PRO A 2 -18.07 -4.54 -17.31
CA PRO A 2 -16.66 -4.20 -17.17
C PRO A 2 -16.54 -3.29 -15.95
N TYR A 3 -15.90 -3.78 -14.89
CA TYR A 3 -15.58 -2.97 -13.71
C TYR A 3 -14.60 -1.89 -14.16
N GLU A 4 -15.10 -0.66 -14.33
CA GLU A 4 -14.25 0.49 -14.60
C GLU A 4 -13.28 0.65 -13.42
N LYS A 5 -11.99 0.41 -13.68
CA LYS A 5 -10.94 0.42 -12.66
C LYS A 5 -10.94 1.81 -12.01
N ARG A 6 -11.29 1.88 -10.72
CA ARG A 6 -11.31 3.15 -9.98
C ARG A 6 -9.99 3.89 -10.20
N PRO A 7 -10.02 5.22 -10.43
CA PRO A 7 -8.80 5.99 -10.60
C PRO A 7 -7.81 5.70 -9.48
N ILE A 8 -6.53 5.53 -9.82
CA ILE A 8 -5.49 5.27 -8.84
C ILE A 8 -5.42 6.43 -7.84
N ASP A 9 -5.35 6.11 -6.56
CA ASP A 9 -5.02 7.08 -5.53
C ASP A 9 -3.51 7.35 -5.56
N THR A 10 -3.13 8.58 -5.87
CA THR A 10 -1.72 8.98 -6.02
C THR A 10 -0.91 8.74 -4.75
N GLY A 11 -1.48 9.06 -3.58
CA GLY A 11 -0.77 8.98 -2.31
C GLY A 11 -0.52 7.54 -1.92
N LEU A 12 -1.57 6.72 -1.98
CA LEU A 12 -1.50 5.29 -1.70
C LEU A 12 -0.57 4.56 -2.69
N ALA A 13 -0.64 4.90 -3.98
CA ALA A 13 0.23 4.31 -4.99
C ALA A 13 1.70 4.74 -4.82
N ALA A 14 1.96 5.99 -4.45
CA ALA A 14 3.32 6.46 -4.17
C ALA A 14 3.91 5.75 -2.95
N ARG A 15 3.12 5.56 -1.88
CA ARG A 15 3.54 4.80 -0.70
C ARG A 15 3.78 3.32 -1.01
N THR A 16 2.90 2.72 -1.80
CA THR A 16 3.08 1.34 -2.29
C THR A 16 4.40 1.21 -3.05
N ALA A 17 4.68 2.16 -3.95
CA ALA A 17 5.92 2.16 -4.74
C ALA A 17 7.16 2.31 -3.84
N GLU A 18 7.10 3.17 -2.82
CA GLU A 18 8.17 3.34 -1.83
C GLU A 18 8.44 2.05 -1.05
N ILE A 19 7.41 1.40 -0.51
CA ILE A 19 7.56 0.16 0.29
C ILE A 19 8.11 -0.98 -0.56
N LEU A 20 7.69 -1.09 -1.82
CA LEU A 20 8.22 -2.06 -2.78
C LEU A 20 9.57 -1.64 -3.40
N ALA A 21 10.18 -0.55 -2.92
CA ALA A 21 11.44 0.02 -3.43
C ALA A 21 11.46 0.32 -4.94
N VAL A 22 10.29 0.48 -5.57
CA VAL A 22 10.14 0.68 -7.02
C VAL A 22 10.90 1.93 -7.51
N PRO A 23 10.86 3.09 -6.81
CA PRO A 23 11.63 4.24 -7.21
C PRO A 23 13.14 3.96 -7.25
N HIS A 24 13.67 3.22 -6.28
CA HIS A 24 15.08 2.85 -6.24
C HIS A 24 15.48 1.97 -7.43
N MET A 25 14.65 0.97 -7.75
CA MET A 25 14.93 -0.02 -8.78
C MET A 25 14.80 0.50 -10.21
N VAL A 26 13.73 1.22 -10.54
CA VAL A 26 13.36 1.49 -11.95
C VAL A 26 13.13 2.96 -12.29
N CYS A 27 13.15 3.90 -11.33
CA CYS A 27 12.87 5.30 -11.65
C CYS A 27 14.01 5.92 -12.46
N ARG A 28 13.70 6.60 -13.57
CA ARG A 28 14.69 7.31 -14.38
C ARG A 28 15.23 8.59 -13.71
N ARG A 29 14.53 9.16 -12.73
CA ARG A 29 14.95 10.37 -12.02
C ARG A 29 15.91 10.05 -10.87
N ARG A 30 17.10 10.65 -10.90
CA ARG A 30 18.18 10.40 -9.91
C ARG A 30 17.74 10.67 -8.46
N ASP A 31 17.03 11.76 -8.22
CA ASP A 31 16.60 12.13 -6.86
C ASP A 31 15.57 11.16 -6.30
N CYS A 32 14.68 10.64 -7.15
CA CYS A 32 13.71 9.62 -6.77
C CYS A 32 14.38 8.31 -6.39
N ARG A 33 15.42 7.88 -7.15
CA ARG A 33 16.20 6.67 -6.81
C ARG A 33 16.91 6.79 -5.48
N ARG A 34 17.53 7.96 -5.23
CA ARG A 34 18.29 8.22 -3.99
C ARG A 34 17.43 8.30 -2.74
N ARG A 35 16.19 8.77 -2.87
CA ARG A 35 15.26 8.95 -1.75
C ARG A 35 14.22 7.83 -1.62
N ASN A 36 14.27 6.82 -2.50
CA ASN A 36 13.25 5.78 -2.65
C ASN A 36 11.80 6.31 -2.75
N ALA A 37 11.60 7.49 -3.32
CA ALA A 37 10.30 8.13 -3.38
C ALA A 37 10.08 8.81 -4.74
N CYS A 38 9.14 8.32 -5.55
CA CYS A 38 8.74 9.02 -6.78
C CYS A 38 7.80 10.19 -6.40
N ARG A 39 8.29 11.42 -6.59
CA ARG A 39 7.55 12.65 -6.30
C ARG A 39 6.78 13.21 -7.51
N TRP A 40 6.72 12.43 -8.59
CA TRP A 40 6.16 12.86 -9.86
C TRP A 40 5.05 11.91 -10.26
N HIS A 41 3.88 12.43 -10.63
CA HIS A 41 2.78 11.61 -11.12
C HIS A 41 2.28 12.17 -12.45
N PHE A 42 1.68 11.33 -13.27
CA PHE A 42 1.05 11.78 -14.51
C PHE A 42 -0.30 12.43 -14.20
N LYS A 43 -0.58 13.60 -14.80
CA LYS A 43 -1.86 14.30 -14.59
C LYS A 43 -3.06 13.53 -15.16
N SER A 44 -2.84 12.73 -16.20
CA SER A 44 -3.91 12.00 -16.92
C SER A 44 -4.48 10.83 -16.11
N ASN A 45 -3.61 10.04 -15.47
CA ASN A 45 -4.02 8.82 -14.78
C ASN A 45 -3.62 8.79 -13.30
N ARG A 46 -3.00 9.85 -12.77
CA ARG A 46 -2.55 9.99 -11.37
C ARG A 46 -1.46 8.98 -10.93
N GLU A 47 -0.92 8.18 -11.85
CA GLU A 47 0.08 7.18 -11.52
C GLU A 47 1.46 7.81 -11.23
N PRO A 48 2.19 7.30 -10.23
CA PRO A 48 3.59 7.63 -10.05
C PRO A 48 4.41 7.32 -11.30
N CYS A 49 5.32 8.24 -11.62
CA CYS A 49 6.25 8.19 -12.74
C CYS A 49 6.99 6.86 -12.91
N CYS A 50 7.35 6.22 -11.80
CA CYS A 50 8.16 5.03 -11.77
C CYS A 50 7.40 3.80 -12.28
N LEU A 51 6.06 3.79 -12.20
CA LEU A 51 5.25 2.65 -12.65
C LEU A 51 5.33 2.44 -14.17
N ARG A 52 5.60 3.51 -14.93
CA ARG A 52 5.79 3.43 -16.40
C ARG A 52 7.05 2.64 -16.79
N ASN A 53 8.01 2.45 -15.88
CA ASN A 53 9.24 1.72 -16.16
C ASN A 53 9.20 0.25 -15.72
N LEU A 54 8.07 -0.21 -15.18
CA LEU A 54 7.89 -1.61 -14.79
C LEU A 54 7.65 -2.48 -16.01
N THR A 55 8.12 -3.73 -15.97
CA THR A 55 7.64 -4.78 -16.88
C THR A 55 6.19 -5.13 -16.58
N ALA A 56 5.53 -5.90 -17.45
CA ALA A 56 4.16 -6.35 -17.22
C ALA A 56 4.04 -7.15 -15.91
N GLU A 57 4.98 -8.04 -15.64
CA GLU A 57 4.99 -8.89 -14.44
C GLU A 57 5.20 -8.05 -13.17
N GLN A 58 6.16 -7.12 -13.20
CA GLN A 58 6.40 -6.23 -12.06
C GLN A 58 5.21 -5.30 -11.81
N ARG A 59 4.54 -4.85 -12.88
CA ARG A 59 3.32 -4.05 -12.78
C ARG A 59 2.18 -4.85 -12.16
N GLN A 60 2.03 -6.12 -12.52
CA GLN A 60 1.02 -6.99 -11.92
C GLN A 60 1.27 -7.21 -10.43
N ALA A 61 2.52 -7.44 -10.03
CA ALA A 61 2.89 -7.56 -8.62
C ALA A 61 2.62 -6.27 -7.84
N PHE A 62 2.96 -5.11 -8.42
CA PHE A 62 2.62 -3.81 -7.85
C PHE A 62 1.11 -3.65 -7.67
N ASP A 63 0.33 -3.92 -8.71
CA ASP A 63 -1.13 -3.76 -8.70
C ASP A 63 -1.77 -4.68 -7.64
N ALA A 64 -1.27 -5.90 -7.42
CA ALA A 64 -1.77 -6.80 -6.38
C ALA A 64 -1.59 -6.23 -4.97
N VAL A 65 -0.38 -5.74 -4.64
CA VAL A 65 -0.10 -5.11 -3.33
C VAL A 65 -0.90 -3.82 -3.17
N TYR A 66 -1.02 -3.04 -4.24
CA TYR A 66 -1.79 -1.79 -4.24
C TYR A 66 -3.28 -2.01 -3.96
N GLU A 67 -3.90 -3.04 -4.56
CA GLU A 67 -5.32 -3.34 -4.31
C GLU A 67 -5.54 -3.85 -2.88
N GLU A 68 -4.62 -4.62 -2.30
CA GLU A 68 -4.70 -5.02 -0.87
C GLU A 68 -4.59 -3.80 0.06
N ALA A 69 -3.66 -2.88 -0.22
CA ALA A 69 -3.54 -1.62 0.53
C ALA A 69 -4.79 -0.74 0.40
N ARG A 70 -5.38 -0.68 -0.80
CA ARG A 70 -6.63 0.06 -1.03
C ARG A 70 -7.81 -0.59 -0.32
N PHE A 71 -7.85 -1.92 -0.30
CA PHE A 71 -8.87 -2.64 0.44
C PHE A 71 -8.72 -2.35 1.95
N ALA A 72 -7.50 -2.42 2.50
CA ALA A 72 -7.21 -2.04 3.88
C ALA A 72 -7.58 -0.57 4.20
N GLU A 73 -7.33 0.35 3.27
CA GLU A 73 -7.77 1.76 3.34
C GLU A 73 -9.31 1.88 3.46
N GLY A 74 -10.06 1.03 2.78
CA GLY A 74 -11.53 1.00 2.89
C GLY A 74 -12.05 0.67 4.29
N PHE A 75 -11.26 -0.01 5.13
CA PHE A 75 -11.63 -0.40 6.49
C PHE A 75 -11.02 0.48 7.59
N LEU A 76 -10.56 1.70 7.26
CA LEU A 76 -9.95 2.69 8.18
C LEU A 76 -10.88 3.23 9.28
N GLY A 77 -11.76 2.39 9.82
CA GLY A 77 -12.63 2.64 10.97
C GLY A 77 -13.45 1.43 11.43
N SER A 78 -13.11 0.20 11.02
CA SER A 78 -13.82 -1.04 11.41
C SER A 78 -12.86 -2.21 11.61
N SER A 79 -13.22 -3.16 12.48
CA SER A 79 -12.51 -4.44 12.63
C SER A 79 -12.68 -5.30 11.36
N SER A 80 -11.67 -5.25 10.48
CA SER A 80 -11.60 -6.06 9.26
C SER A 80 -10.70 -7.28 9.45
N HIS A 81 -10.83 -8.28 8.56
CA HIS A 81 -10.03 -9.50 8.58
C HIS A 81 -8.52 -9.26 8.48
N PHE A 82 -8.10 -8.09 7.97
CA PHE A 82 -6.69 -7.66 8.01
C PHE A 82 -6.11 -7.61 9.43
N PHE A 83 -6.96 -7.38 10.43
CA PHE A 83 -6.55 -7.32 11.83
C PHE A 83 -6.58 -8.68 12.54
N GLU A 84 -6.90 -9.75 11.83
CA GLU A 84 -6.74 -11.10 12.35
C GLU A 84 -5.24 -11.42 12.47
N ALA A 85 -4.84 -12.03 13.59
CA ALA A 85 -3.49 -12.49 13.82
C ALA A 85 -3.25 -13.81 13.07
N ARG A 86 -3.14 -13.72 11.74
CA ARG A 86 -2.84 -14.84 10.83
C ARG A 86 -1.33 -15.14 10.83
N ASP A 87 -0.94 -16.32 10.37
CA ASP A 87 0.45 -16.73 10.12
C ASP A 87 0.78 -16.80 8.61
N GLY A 88 2.05 -17.06 8.29
CA GLY A 88 2.51 -17.31 6.92
C GLY A 88 2.50 -16.11 5.97
N GLU A 89 2.47 -16.38 4.66
CA GLU A 89 2.57 -15.36 3.60
C GLU A 89 1.42 -14.35 3.65
N ARG A 90 0.21 -14.78 4.04
CA ARG A 90 -0.94 -13.88 4.15
C ARG A 90 -0.72 -12.83 5.25
N ARG A 91 -0.12 -13.20 6.38
CA ARG A 91 0.28 -12.25 7.43
C ARG A 91 1.19 -11.16 6.87
N MET A 92 2.21 -11.53 6.12
CA MET A 92 3.17 -10.56 5.55
C MET A 92 2.48 -9.58 4.59
N LEU A 93 1.56 -10.08 3.76
CA LEU A 93 0.78 -9.25 2.84
C LEU A 93 -0.16 -8.29 3.61
N ASP A 94 -0.84 -8.78 4.64
CA ASP A 94 -1.71 -7.98 5.49
C ASP A 94 -0.89 -6.89 6.23
N ASP A 95 0.31 -7.21 6.74
CA ASP A 95 1.24 -6.25 7.37
C ASP A 95 1.63 -5.12 6.42
N VAL A 96 2.01 -5.47 5.19
CA VAL A 96 2.39 -4.51 4.16
C VAL A 96 1.20 -3.63 3.77
N ALA A 97 0.01 -4.21 3.57
CA ALA A 97 -1.21 -3.48 3.25
C ALA A 97 -1.59 -2.47 4.35
N ILE A 98 -1.53 -2.91 5.62
CA ILE A 98 -1.76 -2.08 6.80
C ILE A 98 -0.76 -0.90 6.85
N GLU A 99 0.53 -1.16 6.64
CA GLU A 99 1.57 -0.12 6.69
C GLU A 99 1.41 0.90 5.56
N ILE A 100 1.03 0.48 4.36
CA ILE A 100 0.73 1.38 3.24
C ILE A 100 -0.48 2.26 3.60
N ALA A 101 -1.60 1.64 3.98
CA ALA A 101 -2.87 2.31 4.28
C ALA A 101 -2.77 3.30 5.45
N ARG A 102 -1.89 3.03 6.43
CA ARG A 102 -1.65 3.90 7.60
C ARG A 102 -1.31 5.34 7.24
N THR A 103 -0.62 5.54 6.11
CA THR A 103 -0.19 6.88 5.69
C THR A 103 -1.27 7.65 4.93
N SER A 104 -2.42 7.02 4.67
CA SER A 104 -3.51 7.67 3.96
C SER A 104 -4.06 8.87 4.76
N PRO A 105 -4.20 10.04 4.14
CA PRO A 105 -4.86 11.18 4.76
C PRO A 105 -6.38 10.97 4.89
N SER A 106 -6.93 9.97 4.20
CA SER A 106 -8.37 9.67 4.17
C SER A 106 -8.85 8.84 5.37
N ARG A 107 -8.00 8.60 6.38
CA ARG A 107 -8.37 7.90 7.63
C ARG A 107 -9.40 8.71 8.42
N TRP A 108 -10.69 8.36 8.30
CA TRP A 108 -11.77 9.09 8.98
C TRP A 108 -11.79 8.90 10.51
N ARG A 109 -11.22 7.78 11.01
CA ARG A 109 -11.13 7.40 12.43
C ARG A 109 -9.80 6.71 12.74
N PRO A 110 -8.67 7.44 12.67
CA PRO A 110 -7.34 6.87 12.88
C PRO A 110 -7.18 6.22 14.26
N GLU A 111 -7.89 6.71 15.28
CA GLU A 111 -7.82 6.18 16.65
C GLU A 111 -8.35 4.75 16.77
N ILE A 112 -9.44 4.41 16.07
CA ILE A 112 -9.96 3.03 16.03
C ILE A 112 -8.97 2.13 15.33
N TRP A 113 -8.45 2.58 14.20
CA TRP A 113 -7.56 1.80 13.37
C TRP A 113 -6.23 1.52 14.08
N ASP A 114 -5.64 2.55 14.72
CA ASP A 114 -4.41 2.41 15.49
C ASP A 114 -4.61 1.53 16.73
N ALA A 115 -5.81 1.52 17.33
CA ALA A 115 -6.17 0.58 18.40
C ALA A 115 -6.30 -0.87 17.91
N ALA A 116 -6.96 -1.10 16.78
CA ALA A 116 -7.09 -2.43 16.16
C ALA A 116 -5.71 -3.00 15.77
N ARG A 117 -4.83 -2.16 15.20
CA ARG A 117 -3.45 -2.52 14.88
C ARG A 117 -2.67 -2.92 16.14
N ARG A 118 -2.71 -2.11 17.20
CA ARG A 118 -2.03 -2.42 18.47
C ARG A 118 -2.51 -3.73 19.07
N LYS A 119 -3.82 -3.95 19.10
CA LYS A 119 -4.40 -5.23 19.57
C LYS A 119 -3.88 -6.43 18.77
N ARG A 120 -3.74 -6.29 17.44
CA ARG A 120 -3.15 -7.33 16.59
C ARG A 120 -1.66 -7.54 16.91
N GLU A 121 -0.89 -6.48 17.10
CA GLU A 121 0.53 -6.56 17.47
C GLU A 121 0.71 -7.28 18.81
N GLU A 122 -0.13 -7.00 19.80
CA GLU A 122 -0.16 -7.70 21.09
C GLU A 122 -0.47 -9.20 20.92
N LEU A 123 -1.47 -9.54 20.10
CA LEU A 123 -1.82 -10.93 19.82
C LEU A 123 -0.67 -11.68 19.13
N LEU A 124 -0.05 -11.09 18.10
CA LEU A 124 1.09 -11.70 17.41
C LEU A 124 2.28 -11.90 18.34
N SER A 125 2.58 -10.91 19.19
CA SER A 125 3.66 -11.04 20.19
C SER A 125 3.40 -12.10 21.27
N SER A 126 2.14 -12.52 21.45
CA SER A 126 1.77 -13.59 22.39
C SER A 126 1.79 -14.99 21.76
N MET A 127 1.92 -15.08 20.43
CA MET A 127 1.98 -16.32 19.67
C MET A 127 3.41 -16.75 19.34
N ASP A 128 4.39 -15.85 19.51
CA ASP A 128 5.84 -16.10 19.42
C ASP A 128 6.40 -16.60 20.76
#